data_AF-A0A1F7SFN0-F1
#
_entry.id   AF-A0A1F7SFN0-F1
#
_cell.length_a   1.000
_cell.length_b   1.000
_cell.length_c   1.000
_cell.angle_alpha   90.00
_cell.angle_beta   90.00
_cell.angle_gamma   90.00
#
_symmetry.space_group_name_H-M   'P 1'
#
loop_
_entity.id
_entity.type
_entity.pdbx_description
1 polymer ?
#
loop_
_entity_poly.entity_id
_entity_poly.type
_entity_poly.pdbx_seq_one_letter_code
_entity_poly.pdbx_strand_id
1 'polypeptide(L)'
;MSKNLKIFLLIIIPFTIIAFWFVSGCREDEMGLNFSHKKHTGAEELNIACDTCHKIADDGIKSSIPTHEECSQCHDIDEKQPSEECLICHSRKDKKVEVRKKISTVEDLIFSHQIHIDQGFECDACHVKIRKTLKFVIPDIPNMAICMKCHKEKGGSLECKTCHKRIREGTMPKSHGLAESPISHNATWRIMHGSEVEKDGKKCYMCHQKSDCDECHTSQKPKSHTLTWKQEVHGRFATMDRYKCVVCHEADFCSRCHQERPTSHYSSNFILTHKNVAGMNARSCVVCHERDFCQSCHRGKLKIDKLVR
;
A
#
# COMPACT_ATOMS: atom_id res chain seq x y z
N MET A 1 47.08 -21.29 7.37
CA MET A 1 45.91 -20.71 8.06
C MET A 1 46.42 -19.86 9.22
N SER A 2 46.29 -18.52 9.16
CA SER A 2 46.94 -17.61 10.12
C SER A 2 46.36 -17.75 11.52
N LYS A 3 47.19 -17.56 12.57
CA LYS A 3 46.78 -17.68 13.99
C LYS A 3 45.56 -16.82 14.33
N ASN A 4 45.40 -15.69 13.66
CA ASN A 4 44.28 -14.76 13.84
C ASN A 4 42.94 -15.33 13.35
N LEU A 5 42.95 -16.19 12.31
CA LEU A 5 41.73 -16.84 11.80
C LEU A 5 41.23 -17.93 12.76
N LYS A 6 42.15 -18.63 13.46
CA LYS A 6 41.78 -19.64 14.47
C LYS A 6 41.17 -19.00 15.72
N ILE A 7 41.66 -17.85 16.15
CA ILE A 7 41.12 -17.11 17.32
C ILE A 7 39.73 -16.54 17.02
N PHE A 8 39.52 -16.03 15.79
CA PHE A 8 38.23 -15.54 15.33
C PHE A 8 37.16 -16.66 15.31
N LEU A 9 37.53 -17.86 14.84
CA LEU A 9 36.64 -19.03 14.82
C LEU A 9 36.36 -19.60 16.23
N LEU A 10 37.33 -19.57 17.15
CA LEU A 10 37.19 -20.18 18.48
C LEU A 10 36.37 -19.34 19.48
N ILE A 11 36.30 -18.02 19.31
CA ILE A 11 35.64 -17.12 20.27
C ILE A 11 34.32 -16.57 19.73
N ILE A 12 34.25 -16.19 18.45
CA ILE A 12 33.07 -15.50 17.91
C ILE A 12 31.96 -16.48 17.51
N ILE A 13 32.30 -17.69 17.05
CA ILE A 13 31.31 -18.71 16.70
C ILE A 13 30.51 -19.17 17.93
N PRO A 14 31.12 -19.58 19.07
CA PRO A 14 30.33 -19.95 20.23
C PRO A 14 29.54 -18.77 20.82
N PHE A 15 30.08 -17.55 20.77
CA PHE A 15 29.37 -16.35 21.26
C PHE A 15 28.16 -15.98 20.40
N THR A 16 28.25 -16.14 19.08
CA THR A 16 27.11 -15.94 18.16
C THR A 16 26.07 -17.05 18.27
N ILE A 17 26.49 -18.29 18.52
CA ILE A 17 25.56 -19.41 18.79
C ILE A 17 24.82 -19.20 20.12
N ILE A 18 25.51 -18.80 21.19
CA ILE A 18 24.88 -18.52 22.49
C ILE A 18 23.93 -17.32 22.42
N ALA A 19 24.31 -16.25 21.69
CA ALA A 19 23.44 -15.10 21.44
C ALA A 19 22.20 -15.49 20.60
N PHE A 20 22.35 -16.41 19.64
CA PHE A 20 21.23 -16.92 18.84
C PHE A 20 20.23 -17.74 19.68
N TRP A 21 20.72 -18.49 20.68
CA TRP A 21 19.88 -19.20 21.65
C TRP A 21 19.13 -18.25 22.60
N PHE A 22 19.74 -17.13 23.00
CA PHE A 22 19.09 -16.11 23.84
C PHE A 22 18.03 -15.30 23.09
N VAL A 23 18.20 -15.05 21.79
CA VAL A 23 17.21 -14.31 20.96
C VAL A 23 16.09 -15.23 20.46
N SER A 24 16.36 -16.53 20.30
CA SER A 24 15.39 -17.53 19.85
C SER A 24 14.70 -18.24 21.01
N GLY A 25 14.45 -17.54 22.12
CA GLY A 25 13.66 -18.06 23.24
C GLY A 25 12.41 -18.77 22.71
N CYS A 26 12.17 -19.98 23.19
CA CYS A 26 11.04 -20.82 22.79
C CYS A 26 9.76 -19.99 22.90
N ARG A 27 9.22 -19.57 21.76
CA ARG A 27 8.00 -18.79 21.71
C ARG A 27 6.87 -19.74 22.12
N GLU A 28 6.46 -19.65 23.38
CA GLU A 28 5.33 -20.41 23.93
C GLU A 28 4.11 -20.20 23.03
N ASP A 29 3.34 -21.27 22.85
CA ASP A 29 2.12 -21.24 22.09
C ASP A 29 1.13 -20.24 22.71
N GLU A 30 0.94 -19.11 22.03
CA GLU A 30 0.24 -17.96 22.58
C GLU A 30 -1.25 -18.20 22.92
N MET A 31 -1.88 -19.28 22.44
CA MET A 31 -3.28 -19.60 22.80
C MET A 31 -3.40 -20.76 23.80
N GLY A 32 -2.36 -21.55 24.03
CA GLY A 32 -2.42 -22.69 24.95
C GLY A 32 -3.23 -23.90 24.47
N LEU A 33 -3.56 -24.00 23.17
CA LEU A 33 -4.38 -25.08 22.60
C LEU A 33 -3.74 -25.70 21.33
N ASN A 34 -3.57 -27.02 21.35
CA ASN A 34 -3.17 -27.89 20.25
C ASN A 34 -4.41 -28.43 19.52
N PHE A 35 -4.99 -27.65 18.62
CA PHE A 35 -6.11 -28.08 17.78
C PHE A 35 -5.77 -28.04 16.29
N SER A 36 -6.18 -29.07 15.56
CA SER A 36 -5.95 -29.21 14.11
C SER A 36 -7.25 -29.40 13.33
N HIS A 37 -7.66 -28.36 12.59
CA HIS A 37 -8.79 -28.46 11.66
C HIS A 37 -8.56 -29.51 10.58
N LYS A 38 -7.31 -29.68 10.11
CA LYS A 38 -6.97 -30.70 9.11
C LYS A 38 -7.31 -32.12 9.56
N LYS A 39 -7.07 -32.46 10.83
CA LYS A 39 -7.36 -33.79 11.36
C LYS A 39 -8.87 -34.05 11.50
N HIS A 40 -9.65 -33.02 11.83
CA HIS A 40 -11.10 -33.16 12.07
C HIS A 40 -11.95 -33.01 10.81
N THR A 41 -11.58 -32.09 9.92
CA THR A 41 -12.39 -31.66 8.76
C THR A 41 -11.74 -31.95 7.41
N GLY A 42 -10.46 -32.33 7.40
CA GLY A 42 -9.65 -32.49 6.19
C GLY A 42 -9.29 -33.94 5.84
N ALA A 43 -9.63 -34.90 6.68
CA ALA A 43 -9.46 -36.33 6.42
C ALA A 43 -10.74 -36.90 5.80
N GLU A 44 -10.60 -37.64 4.70
CA GLU A 44 -11.70 -38.21 3.92
C GLU A 44 -12.58 -39.18 4.74
N GLU A 45 -11.99 -39.84 5.75
CA GLU A 45 -12.67 -40.83 6.59
C GLU A 45 -13.47 -40.23 7.75
N LEU A 46 -13.22 -38.97 8.14
CA LEU A 46 -13.88 -38.33 9.30
C LEU A 46 -14.76 -37.15 8.87
N ASN A 47 -14.24 -36.25 8.02
CA ASN A 47 -14.91 -35.10 7.41
C ASN A 47 -16.05 -34.49 8.26
N ILE A 48 -15.74 -34.11 9.52
CA ILE A 48 -16.73 -33.53 10.43
C ILE A 48 -17.22 -32.19 9.87
N ALA A 49 -18.55 -32.01 9.86
CA ALA A 49 -19.19 -30.77 9.42
C ALA A 49 -18.84 -29.61 10.37
N CYS A 50 -18.61 -28.42 9.83
CA CYS A 50 -18.12 -27.27 10.59
C CYS A 50 -19.07 -26.87 11.74
N ASP A 51 -20.38 -26.99 11.50
CA ASP A 51 -21.46 -26.67 12.43
C ASP A 51 -21.63 -27.69 13.57
N THR A 52 -20.89 -28.81 13.53
CA THR A 52 -20.79 -29.75 14.66
C THR A 52 -20.19 -29.05 15.87
N CYS A 53 -19.11 -28.29 15.65
CA CYS A 53 -18.41 -27.57 16.71
C CYS A 53 -18.70 -26.06 16.70
N HIS A 54 -18.93 -25.47 15.53
CA HIS A 54 -19.16 -24.04 15.37
C HIS A 54 -20.65 -23.73 15.17
N LYS A 55 -21.35 -23.42 16.25
CA LYS A 55 -22.77 -23.03 16.21
C LYS A 55 -22.91 -21.56 15.86
N ILE A 56 -23.83 -21.25 14.95
CA ILE A 56 -24.20 -19.87 14.66
C ILE A 56 -25.07 -19.39 15.81
N ALA A 57 -24.76 -18.22 16.36
CA ALA A 57 -25.55 -17.59 17.41
C ALA A 57 -26.95 -17.21 16.87
N ASP A 58 -27.93 -17.08 17.77
CA ASP A 58 -29.31 -16.75 17.40
C ASP A 58 -29.45 -15.44 16.62
N ASP A 59 -28.52 -14.50 16.81
CA ASP A 59 -28.47 -13.24 16.06
C ASP A 59 -27.98 -13.40 14.61
N GLY A 60 -27.52 -14.61 14.25
CA GLY A 60 -26.98 -14.95 12.94
C GLY A 60 -25.65 -14.26 12.60
N ILE A 61 -25.08 -13.47 13.52
CA ILE A 61 -23.91 -12.63 13.27
C ILE A 61 -22.64 -13.37 13.64
N LYS A 62 -22.63 -14.02 14.81
CA LYS A 62 -21.42 -14.67 15.34
C LYS A 62 -21.50 -16.18 15.16
N SER A 63 -20.34 -16.78 14.93
CA SER A 63 -20.14 -18.21 15.13
C SER A 63 -19.50 -18.43 16.50
N SER A 64 -19.93 -19.48 17.21
CA SER A 64 -19.39 -19.87 18.50
C SER A 64 -17.96 -20.37 18.34
N ILE A 65 -17.18 -20.20 19.41
CA ILE A 65 -15.91 -20.88 19.60
C ILE A 65 -16.24 -22.14 20.43
N PRO A 66 -15.83 -23.34 19.98
CA PRO A 66 -16.11 -24.57 20.70
C PRO A 66 -15.52 -24.54 22.11
N THR A 67 -16.22 -25.17 23.04
CA THR A 67 -15.82 -25.41 24.43
C THR A 67 -15.53 -26.89 24.64
N HIS A 68 -15.28 -27.30 25.90
CA HIS A 68 -15.19 -28.72 26.22
C HIS A 68 -16.48 -29.47 25.85
N GLU A 69 -17.66 -28.83 25.90
CA GLU A 69 -18.94 -29.47 25.55
C GLU A 69 -18.94 -30.06 24.13
N GLU A 70 -18.47 -29.31 23.13
CA GLU A 70 -18.38 -29.80 21.76
C GLU A 70 -17.28 -30.85 21.57
N CYS A 71 -16.15 -30.72 22.28
CA CYS A 71 -15.10 -31.72 22.24
C CYS A 71 -15.54 -33.04 22.89
N SER A 72 -16.32 -32.95 23.97
CA SER A 72 -16.82 -34.07 24.76
C SER A 72 -17.83 -34.96 24.03
N GLN A 73 -18.33 -34.52 22.87
CA GLN A 73 -19.18 -35.35 22.01
C GLN A 73 -18.42 -36.55 21.43
N CYS A 74 -17.09 -36.44 21.28
CA CYS A 74 -16.24 -37.49 20.72
C CYS A 74 -15.04 -37.86 21.61
N HIS A 75 -14.58 -36.94 22.47
CA HIS A 75 -13.44 -37.15 23.36
C HIS A 75 -13.90 -37.27 24.81
N ASP A 76 -13.39 -38.25 25.55
CA ASP A 76 -13.67 -38.33 26.99
C ASP A 76 -12.80 -37.31 27.74
N ILE A 77 -13.44 -36.25 28.26
CA ILE A 77 -12.77 -35.12 28.93
C ILE A 77 -13.34 -34.97 30.33
N ASP A 78 -12.55 -35.32 31.35
CA ASP A 78 -12.90 -35.08 32.76
C ASP A 78 -12.27 -33.76 33.24
N GLU A 79 -13.06 -32.68 33.22
CA GLU A 79 -12.64 -31.37 33.75
C GLU A 79 -12.45 -31.38 35.28
N LYS A 80 -13.08 -32.32 36.00
CA LYS A 80 -13.00 -32.41 37.47
C LYS A 80 -11.72 -33.11 37.91
N GLN A 81 -11.15 -33.98 37.08
CA GLN A 81 -9.91 -34.69 37.35
C GLN A 81 -8.91 -34.56 36.18
N PRO A 82 -8.29 -33.38 35.99
CA PRO A 82 -7.40 -33.14 34.86
C PRO A 82 -6.13 -34.00 34.92
N SER A 83 -5.98 -34.96 34.01
CA SER A 83 -4.80 -35.83 33.88
C SER A 83 -3.72 -35.22 32.96
N GLU A 84 -2.58 -35.91 32.79
CA GLU A 84 -1.56 -35.52 31.81
C GLU A 84 -2.05 -35.69 30.36
N GLU A 85 -3.10 -36.47 30.11
CA GLU A 85 -3.71 -36.63 28.78
C GLU A 85 -4.31 -35.32 28.25
N CYS A 86 -4.68 -34.40 29.15
CA CYS A 86 -5.08 -33.04 28.77
C CYS A 86 -4.01 -32.33 27.93
N LEU A 87 -2.72 -32.68 28.07
CA LEU A 87 -1.63 -32.07 27.29
C LEU A 87 -1.62 -32.48 25.81
N ILE A 88 -2.43 -33.46 25.42
CA ILE A 88 -2.70 -33.77 24.01
C ILE A 88 -3.39 -32.56 23.34
N CYS A 89 -4.33 -31.93 24.05
CA CYS A 89 -5.10 -30.79 23.57
C CYS A 89 -4.56 -29.45 24.09
N HIS A 90 -3.98 -29.40 25.29
CA HIS A 90 -3.42 -28.18 25.87
C HIS A 90 -1.91 -28.11 25.69
N SER A 91 -1.40 -27.00 25.15
CA SER A 91 0.04 -26.83 24.97
C SER A 91 0.76 -26.30 26.21
N ARG A 92 0.02 -25.85 27.22
CA ARG A 92 0.55 -25.32 28.49
C ARG A 92 0.31 -26.29 29.64
N LYS A 93 1.24 -26.35 30.59
CA LYS A 93 1.13 -27.17 31.81
C LYS A 93 -0.03 -26.77 32.71
N ASP A 94 -0.40 -25.48 32.71
CA ASP A 94 -1.54 -24.97 33.46
C ASP A 94 -2.89 -25.27 32.76
N LYS A 95 -2.87 -25.88 31.57
CA LYS A 95 -4.04 -26.30 30.78
C LYS A 95 -4.99 -25.14 30.46
N LYS A 96 -4.49 -23.90 30.51
CA LYS A 96 -5.30 -22.71 30.21
C LYS A 96 -5.28 -22.42 28.71
N VAL A 97 -6.45 -22.08 28.18
CA VAL A 97 -6.61 -21.56 26.83
C VAL A 97 -6.87 -20.07 26.91
N GLU A 98 -6.04 -19.29 26.24
CA GLU A 98 -6.20 -17.84 26.14
C GLU A 98 -6.88 -17.49 24.82
N VAL A 99 -8.16 -17.11 24.89
CA VAL A 99 -8.86 -16.54 23.75
C VAL A 99 -8.36 -15.10 23.57
N ARG A 100 -7.49 -14.90 22.57
CA ARG A 100 -6.97 -13.57 22.23
C ARG A 100 -8.12 -12.57 22.09
N LYS A 101 -7.96 -11.41 22.73
CA LYS A 101 -8.92 -10.29 22.67
C LYS A 101 -9.25 -9.94 21.22
N LYS A 102 -10.54 -9.67 21.00
CA LYS A 102 -11.21 -9.20 19.79
C LYS A 102 -10.26 -8.43 18.86
N ILE A 103 -10.11 -8.91 17.62
CA ILE A 103 -9.35 -8.20 16.60
C ILE A 103 -10.12 -6.90 16.27
N SER A 104 -9.52 -5.75 16.53
CA SER A 104 -10.15 -4.42 16.38
C SER A 104 -10.56 -4.08 14.93
N THR A 105 -10.13 -4.86 13.95
CA THR A 105 -10.37 -4.60 12.52
C THR A 105 -11.75 -5.02 12.02
N VAL A 106 -12.59 -5.64 12.85
CA VAL A 106 -13.88 -6.22 12.43
C VAL A 106 -15.09 -5.52 13.05
N GLU A 107 -14.90 -4.50 13.89
CA GLU A 107 -16.01 -3.85 14.60
C GLU A 107 -16.93 -3.04 13.68
N ASP A 108 -16.37 -2.51 12.60
CA ASP A 108 -17.08 -1.73 11.61
C ASP A 108 -17.81 -2.60 10.58
N LEU A 109 -17.61 -3.92 10.57
CA LEU A 109 -18.21 -4.83 9.59
C LEU A 109 -19.67 -5.18 9.97
N ILE A 110 -20.55 -5.06 9.00
CA ILE A 110 -21.93 -5.55 9.00
C ILE A 110 -21.90 -6.87 8.24
N PHE A 111 -21.99 -7.98 8.98
CA PHE A 111 -21.93 -9.32 8.39
C PHE A 111 -22.79 -10.28 9.22
N SER A 112 -23.46 -11.20 8.52
CA SER A 112 -24.23 -12.29 9.11
C SER A 112 -23.82 -13.60 8.46
N HIS A 113 -23.43 -14.59 9.27
CA HIS A 113 -23.18 -15.95 8.80
C HIS A 113 -24.47 -16.58 8.27
N GLN A 114 -25.59 -16.39 9.00
CA GLN A 114 -26.88 -16.99 8.66
C GLN A 114 -27.35 -16.58 7.25
N ILE A 115 -27.30 -15.29 6.90
CA ILE A 115 -27.70 -14.81 5.56
C ILE A 115 -26.92 -15.50 4.43
N HIS A 116 -25.63 -15.78 4.65
CA HIS A 116 -24.80 -16.42 3.62
C HIS A 116 -25.05 -17.93 3.55
N ILE A 117 -25.26 -18.57 4.69
CA ILE A 117 -25.57 -20.00 4.76
C ILE A 117 -26.96 -20.29 4.17
N ASP A 118 -27.94 -19.43 4.43
CA ASP A 118 -29.28 -19.51 3.83
C ASP A 118 -29.27 -19.37 2.29
N GLN A 119 -28.22 -18.73 1.74
CA GLN A 119 -27.98 -18.65 0.29
C GLN A 119 -27.25 -19.86 -0.28
N GLY A 120 -26.93 -20.86 0.55
CA GLY A 120 -26.25 -22.09 0.15
C GLY A 120 -24.73 -21.97 0.04
N PHE A 121 -24.11 -21.00 0.72
CA PHE A 121 -22.66 -20.90 0.77
C PHE A 121 -22.05 -21.75 1.90
N GLU A 122 -21.10 -22.59 1.52
CA GLU A 122 -20.30 -23.40 2.45
C GLU A 122 -19.30 -22.55 3.25
N CYS A 123 -18.93 -23.01 4.45
CA CYS A 123 -18.01 -22.30 5.34
C CYS A 123 -16.64 -22.04 4.70
N ASP A 124 -16.14 -22.99 3.92
CA ASP A 124 -14.82 -22.93 3.26
C ASP A 124 -14.82 -22.10 1.97
N ALA A 125 -15.98 -21.61 1.51
CA ALA A 125 -16.05 -20.59 0.46
C ALA A 125 -15.39 -19.29 0.92
N CYS A 126 -15.50 -18.97 2.21
CA CYS A 126 -14.86 -17.81 2.84
C CYS A 126 -13.60 -18.21 3.62
N HIS A 127 -13.67 -19.29 4.41
CA HIS A 127 -12.56 -19.78 5.23
C HIS A 127 -11.62 -20.73 4.47
N VAL A 128 -11.14 -20.29 3.30
CA VAL A 128 -10.50 -21.13 2.26
C VAL A 128 -9.27 -21.94 2.69
N LYS A 129 -8.63 -21.61 3.82
CA LYS A 129 -7.45 -22.32 4.33
C LYS A 129 -7.76 -23.24 5.51
N ILE A 130 -8.93 -23.09 6.15
CA ILE A 130 -9.17 -23.65 7.49
C ILE A 130 -9.07 -25.17 7.51
N ARG A 131 -9.59 -25.86 6.49
CA ARG A 131 -9.50 -27.33 6.38
C ARG A 131 -8.06 -27.85 6.29
N LYS A 132 -7.10 -27.01 5.91
CA LYS A 132 -5.68 -27.39 5.78
C LYS A 132 -4.86 -26.96 6.99
N THR A 133 -5.45 -26.20 7.91
CA THR A 133 -4.76 -25.62 9.05
C THR A 133 -4.44 -26.67 10.11
N LEU A 134 -3.14 -26.81 10.41
CA LEU A 134 -2.64 -27.69 11.48
C LEU A 134 -2.69 -27.02 12.86
N LYS A 135 -2.55 -25.70 12.90
CA LYS A 135 -2.64 -24.86 14.09
C LYS A 135 -3.21 -23.51 13.66
N PHE A 136 -4.22 -23.00 14.36
CA PHE A 136 -4.83 -21.73 13.98
C PHE A 136 -3.81 -20.60 13.97
N VAL A 137 -3.75 -19.89 12.84
CA VAL A 137 -2.98 -18.66 12.70
C VAL A 137 -3.96 -17.56 12.25
N ILE A 138 -3.80 -16.33 12.74
CA ILE A 138 -4.64 -15.15 12.37
C ILE A 138 -4.97 -15.03 10.85
N PRO A 139 -4.09 -15.43 9.89
CA PRO A 139 -4.39 -15.41 8.45
C PRO A 139 -5.57 -16.26 7.96
N ASP A 140 -6.26 -17.01 8.82
CA ASP A 140 -7.40 -17.86 8.44
C ASP A 140 -8.76 -17.14 8.48
N ILE A 141 -8.77 -15.83 8.80
CA ILE A 141 -9.97 -14.99 8.74
C ILE A 141 -10.17 -14.46 7.31
N PRO A 142 -11.40 -14.53 6.75
CA PRO A 142 -11.70 -14.01 5.42
C PRO A 142 -11.38 -12.51 5.33
N ASN A 143 -10.79 -12.11 4.20
CA ASN A 143 -10.53 -10.72 3.89
C ASN A 143 -11.57 -10.17 2.92
N MET A 144 -11.66 -8.84 2.80
CA MET A 144 -12.64 -8.18 1.94
C MET A 144 -12.50 -8.59 0.47
N ALA A 145 -11.31 -8.94 -0.01
CA ALA A 145 -11.13 -9.38 -1.39
C ALA A 145 -11.95 -10.64 -1.72
N ILE A 146 -12.12 -11.55 -0.75
CA ILE A 146 -13.01 -12.71 -0.89
C ILE A 146 -14.47 -12.26 -1.02
N CYS A 147 -14.92 -11.35 -0.13
CA CYS A 147 -16.28 -10.81 -0.14
C CYS A 147 -16.58 -10.11 -1.50
N MET A 148 -15.67 -9.22 -1.93
CA MET A 148 -15.83 -8.43 -3.15
C MET A 148 -15.82 -9.28 -4.40
N LYS A 149 -14.98 -10.34 -4.43
CA LYS A 149 -14.97 -11.28 -5.56
C LYS A 149 -16.35 -11.93 -5.72
N CYS A 150 -16.88 -12.52 -4.65
CA CYS A 150 -18.18 -13.19 -4.71
C CYS A 150 -19.32 -12.20 -4.98
N HIS A 151 -19.35 -11.04 -4.31
CA HIS A 151 -20.38 -10.02 -4.54
C HIS A 151 -20.36 -9.50 -5.99
N LYS A 152 -19.17 -9.34 -6.60
CA LYS A 152 -19.06 -8.95 -8.00
C LYS A 152 -19.59 -10.04 -8.95
N GLU A 153 -19.31 -11.31 -8.66
CA GLU A 153 -19.71 -12.45 -9.50
C GLU A 153 -21.18 -12.83 -9.34
N LYS A 154 -21.76 -12.65 -8.15
CA LYS A 154 -23.12 -13.08 -7.77
C LYS A 154 -24.14 -11.94 -7.69
N GLY A 155 -23.73 -10.71 -8.02
CA GLY A 155 -24.63 -9.54 -7.99
C GLY A 155 -24.92 -9.00 -6.59
N GLY A 156 -24.05 -9.27 -5.62
CA GLY A 156 -24.09 -8.67 -4.29
C GLY A 156 -23.71 -7.18 -4.31
N SER A 157 -24.07 -6.45 -3.25
CA SER A 157 -23.72 -5.04 -3.11
C SER A 157 -22.21 -4.83 -3.11
N LEU A 158 -21.74 -3.87 -3.91
CA LEU A 158 -20.36 -3.37 -3.90
C LEU A 158 -20.24 -2.01 -3.20
N GLU A 159 -21.34 -1.47 -2.69
CA GLU A 159 -21.34 -0.22 -1.92
C GLU A 159 -20.74 -0.44 -0.53
N CYS A 160 -19.73 0.37 -0.19
CA CYS A 160 -19.00 0.27 1.09
C CYS A 160 -19.95 0.32 2.30
N LYS A 161 -20.97 1.19 2.27
CA LYS A 161 -21.94 1.40 3.36
C LYS A 161 -22.80 0.17 3.69
N THR A 162 -22.93 -0.77 2.75
CA THR A 162 -23.70 -2.00 2.96
C THR A 162 -22.98 -2.95 3.90
N CYS A 163 -21.64 -2.92 3.86
CA CYS A 163 -20.79 -3.79 4.68
C CYS A 163 -20.14 -3.04 5.84
N HIS A 164 -20.03 -1.71 5.80
CA HIS A 164 -19.34 -0.91 6.79
C HIS A 164 -20.27 0.04 7.54
N LYS A 165 -20.31 -0.08 8.87
CA LYS A 165 -20.97 0.88 9.78
C LYS A 165 -20.32 2.26 9.70
N ARG A 166 -19.00 2.28 9.52
CA ARG A 166 -18.18 3.48 9.38
C ARG A 166 -17.06 3.22 8.37
N ILE A 167 -16.87 4.13 7.43
CA ILE A 167 -15.75 4.10 6.47
C ILE A 167 -14.67 5.03 7.03
N ARG A 168 -13.46 4.51 7.25
CA ARG A 168 -12.34 5.31 7.74
C ARG A 168 -11.64 5.95 6.56
N GLU A 169 -11.58 7.28 6.55
CA GLU A 169 -10.85 8.02 5.52
C GLU A 169 -9.33 7.86 5.68
N GLY A 170 -8.61 7.80 4.55
CA GLY A 170 -7.15 7.81 4.52
C GLY A 170 -6.39 6.56 5.00
N THR A 171 -7.03 5.56 5.61
CA THR A 171 -6.36 4.32 6.05
C THR A 171 -7.12 3.06 5.65
N MET A 172 -6.54 2.28 4.74
CA MET A 172 -7.07 0.97 4.37
C MET A 172 -6.80 -0.08 5.48
N PRO A 173 -7.83 -0.78 5.98
CA PRO A 173 -7.65 -1.84 6.97
C PRO A 173 -6.84 -3.02 6.40
N LYS A 174 -6.03 -3.66 7.27
CA LYS A 174 -5.27 -4.88 6.92
C LYS A 174 -6.15 -6.03 6.40
N SER A 175 -7.43 -6.04 6.78
CA SER A 175 -8.43 -7.04 6.37
C SER A 175 -8.96 -6.84 4.94
N HIS A 176 -8.53 -5.81 4.19
CA HIS A 176 -8.99 -5.61 2.80
C HIS A 176 -8.33 -6.53 1.77
N GLY A 177 -7.34 -7.34 2.18
CA GLY A 177 -6.62 -8.29 1.34
C GLY A 177 -5.18 -7.86 1.11
N LEU A 178 -4.29 -8.84 1.11
CA LEU A 178 -2.86 -8.67 0.85
C LEU A 178 -2.64 -8.30 -0.63
N ALA A 179 -2.65 -7.00 -0.93
CA ALA A 179 -1.68 -6.48 -1.87
C ALA A 179 -0.46 -6.05 -1.06
N GLU A 180 0.70 -6.53 -1.45
CA GLU A 180 1.98 -6.08 -0.94
C GLU A 180 2.02 -4.55 -0.96
N SER A 181 2.23 -3.99 0.23
CA SER A 181 2.00 -2.59 0.60
C SER A 181 0.53 -2.12 0.54
N PRO A 182 -0.05 -1.62 1.65
CA PRO A 182 -1.13 -0.64 1.51
C PRO A 182 -0.64 0.46 0.56
N ILE A 183 -1.51 1.17 -0.16
CA ILE A 183 -1.12 2.44 -0.79
C ILE A 183 -0.46 3.26 0.31
N SER A 184 0.86 3.21 0.33
CA SER A 184 1.58 3.50 1.56
C SER A 184 1.80 4.97 1.48
N HIS A 185 1.19 5.82 2.29
CA HIS A 185 1.48 7.26 2.23
C HIS A 185 2.89 7.63 2.75
N ASN A 186 3.86 6.71 2.61
CA ASN A 186 5.25 6.87 2.99
C ASN A 186 6.03 7.72 1.97
N ALA A 187 7.31 7.96 2.26
CA ALA A 187 8.16 8.79 1.41
C ALA A 187 8.29 8.25 -0.03
N THR A 188 8.28 6.93 -0.23
CA THR A 188 8.43 6.31 -1.55
C THR A 188 7.20 6.52 -2.42
N TRP A 189 6.00 6.35 -1.87
CA TRP A 189 4.75 6.60 -2.60
C TRP A 189 4.61 8.06 -3.04
N ARG A 190 5.00 9.03 -2.21
CA ARG A 190 4.99 10.45 -2.62
C ARG A 190 5.74 10.70 -3.92
N ILE A 191 6.73 9.86 -4.24
CA ILE A 191 7.52 9.96 -5.47
C ILE A 191 6.91 9.14 -6.62
N MET A 192 6.26 8.01 -6.32
CA MET A 192 5.89 6.99 -7.32
C MET A 192 4.40 6.96 -7.67
N HIS A 193 3.53 7.54 -6.84
CA HIS A 193 2.07 7.38 -6.94
C HIS A 193 1.47 7.91 -8.24
N GLY A 194 2.13 8.84 -8.94
CA GLY A 194 1.69 9.31 -10.26
C GLY A 194 1.49 8.16 -11.26
N SER A 195 2.37 7.15 -11.24
CA SER A 195 2.25 5.96 -12.09
C SER A 195 1.07 5.06 -11.72
N GLU A 196 0.64 5.09 -10.46
CA GLU A 196 -0.55 4.36 -10.00
C GLU A 196 -1.84 5.08 -10.42
N VAL A 197 -1.85 6.41 -10.34
CA VAL A 197 -2.98 7.25 -10.77
C VAL A 197 -3.21 7.10 -12.28
N GLU A 198 -2.14 7.01 -13.07
CA GLU A 198 -2.23 6.79 -14.52
C GLU A 198 -2.84 5.42 -14.88
N LYS A 199 -2.55 4.38 -14.09
CA LYS A 199 -3.11 3.04 -14.30
C LYS A 199 -4.57 2.95 -13.91
N ASP A 200 -4.90 3.40 -12.70
CA ASP A 200 -6.26 3.36 -12.16
C ASP A 200 -6.44 4.36 -11.02
N GLY A 201 -6.49 5.65 -11.34
CA GLY A 201 -6.72 6.71 -10.36
C GLY A 201 -8.10 6.68 -9.70
N LYS A 202 -9.07 5.92 -10.24
CA LYS A 202 -10.42 5.82 -9.67
C LYS A 202 -10.41 5.14 -8.30
N LYS A 203 -9.46 4.24 -8.07
CA LYS A 203 -9.27 3.56 -6.78
C LYS A 203 -9.00 4.53 -5.64
N CYS A 204 -8.36 5.67 -5.92
CA CYS A 204 -8.04 6.68 -4.90
C CYS A 204 -9.32 7.34 -4.40
N TYR A 205 -10.28 7.60 -5.29
CA TYR A 205 -11.57 8.21 -4.94
C TYR A 205 -12.50 7.31 -4.13
N MET A 206 -12.11 6.04 -3.90
CA MET A 206 -12.83 5.17 -2.97
C MET A 206 -12.65 5.62 -1.51
N CYS A 207 -11.55 6.30 -1.21
CA CYS A 207 -11.23 6.79 0.14
C CYS A 207 -10.94 8.30 0.18
N HIS A 208 -10.63 8.91 -0.95
CA HIS A 208 -10.20 10.31 -1.06
C HIS A 208 -11.16 11.15 -1.88
N GLN A 209 -11.17 12.44 -1.62
CA GLN A 209 -11.83 13.43 -2.46
C GLN A 209 -10.82 14.15 -3.34
N LYS A 210 -11.32 14.86 -4.36
CA LYS A 210 -10.45 15.69 -5.23
C LYS A 210 -9.64 16.71 -4.42
N SER A 211 -10.23 17.26 -3.35
CA SER A 211 -9.57 18.19 -2.43
C SER A 211 -8.28 17.63 -1.83
N ASP A 212 -8.23 16.33 -1.55
CA ASP A 212 -7.07 15.69 -0.93
C ASP A 212 -5.88 15.64 -1.90
N CYS A 213 -6.17 15.48 -3.19
CA CYS A 213 -5.16 15.62 -4.24
C CYS A 213 -4.72 17.08 -4.35
N ASP A 214 -5.68 18.01 -4.41
CA ASP A 214 -5.40 19.42 -4.61
C ASP A 214 -4.54 20.01 -3.47
N GLU A 215 -4.78 19.65 -2.22
CA GLU A 215 -4.01 20.14 -1.05
C GLU A 215 -2.50 19.87 -1.20
N CYS A 216 -2.13 18.67 -1.65
CA CYS A 216 -0.74 18.30 -1.87
C CYS A 216 -0.21 18.85 -3.20
N HIS A 217 -0.95 18.69 -4.29
CA HIS A 217 -0.51 19.07 -5.64
C HIS A 217 -0.43 20.59 -5.85
N THR A 218 -1.11 21.39 -5.03
CA THR A 218 -0.98 22.86 -5.05
C THR A 218 0.09 23.38 -4.10
N SER A 219 0.45 22.62 -3.04
CA SER A 219 1.45 23.05 -2.05
C SER A 219 2.87 22.54 -2.33
N GLN A 220 3.02 21.40 -3.01
CA GLN A 220 4.31 20.76 -3.25
C GLN A 220 4.89 21.17 -4.60
N LYS A 221 6.09 21.76 -4.56
CA LYS A 221 6.84 22.07 -5.78
C LYS A 221 7.33 20.77 -6.44
N PRO A 222 7.20 20.61 -7.77
CA PRO A 222 7.76 19.46 -8.46
C PRO A 222 9.29 19.48 -8.36
N LYS A 223 9.93 18.31 -8.45
CA LYS A 223 11.40 18.19 -8.45
C LYS A 223 12.07 19.02 -9.55
N SER A 224 11.36 19.27 -10.65
CA SER A 224 11.81 20.14 -11.75
C SER A 224 11.81 21.63 -11.40
N HIS A 225 11.32 22.04 -10.23
CA HIS A 225 11.27 23.45 -9.82
C HIS A 225 12.65 23.96 -9.34
N THR A 226 13.65 23.90 -10.23
CA THR A 226 15.01 24.41 -10.01
C THR A 226 15.28 25.63 -10.91
N LEU A 227 16.24 26.46 -10.52
CA LEU A 227 16.62 27.63 -11.32
C LEU A 227 17.16 27.22 -12.69
N THR A 228 17.96 26.16 -12.75
CA THR A 228 18.48 25.58 -14.00
C THR A 228 17.35 25.12 -14.92
N TRP A 229 16.35 24.42 -14.38
CA TRP A 229 15.20 24.01 -15.19
C TRP A 229 14.44 25.22 -15.74
N LYS A 230 14.17 26.22 -14.88
CA LYS A 230 13.53 27.48 -15.27
C LYS A 230 14.32 28.20 -16.35
N GLN A 231 15.64 28.16 -16.36
CA GLN A 231 16.43 28.93 -17.32
C GLN A 231 16.71 28.20 -18.63
N GLU A 232 16.85 26.87 -18.60
CA GLU A 232 17.42 26.14 -19.73
C GLU A 232 16.43 25.25 -20.47
N VAL A 233 15.46 24.65 -19.76
CA VAL A 233 14.67 23.55 -20.34
C VAL A 233 13.15 23.67 -20.17
N HIS A 234 12.64 24.57 -19.30
CA HIS A 234 11.20 24.67 -19.02
C HIS A 234 10.35 24.87 -20.29
N GLY A 235 10.84 25.65 -21.27
CA GLY A 235 10.11 25.91 -22.51
C GLY A 235 9.82 24.64 -23.33
N ARG A 236 10.73 23.65 -23.31
CA ARG A 236 10.50 22.34 -23.94
C ARG A 236 9.36 21.60 -23.26
N PHE A 237 9.34 21.58 -21.92
CA PHE A 237 8.29 20.92 -21.14
C PHE A 237 6.94 21.64 -21.24
N ALA A 238 6.93 22.98 -21.21
CA ALA A 238 5.73 23.78 -21.38
C ALA A 238 5.10 23.61 -22.76
N THR A 239 5.91 23.36 -23.80
CA THR A 239 5.41 23.04 -25.15
C THR A 239 4.77 21.65 -25.22
N MET A 240 5.31 20.67 -24.49
CA MET A 240 4.78 19.30 -24.48
C MET A 240 3.49 19.19 -23.68
N ASP A 241 3.43 19.80 -22.50
CA ASP A 241 2.29 19.69 -21.60
C ASP A 241 2.22 20.90 -20.66
N ARG A 242 1.49 21.92 -21.10
CA ARG A 242 1.23 23.14 -20.32
C ARG A 242 0.30 22.88 -19.14
N TYR A 243 -0.47 21.79 -19.14
CA TYR A 243 -1.47 21.53 -18.12
C TYR A 243 -0.81 21.25 -16.76
N LYS A 244 0.38 20.66 -16.75
CA LYS A 244 1.18 20.43 -15.53
C LYS A 244 1.58 21.72 -14.81
N CYS A 245 1.68 22.84 -15.52
CA CYS A 245 2.05 24.12 -14.94
C CYS A 245 0.83 24.83 -14.34
N VAL A 246 -0.34 24.72 -14.97
CA VAL A 246 -1.57 25.39 -14.52
C VAL A 246 -2.23 24.75 -13.31
N VAL A 247 -1.66 23.65 -12.80
CA VAL A 247 -1.99 23.11 -11.47
C VAL A 247 -1.66 24.11 -10.36
N CYS A 248 -0.61 24.93 -10.55
CA CYS A 248 -0.15 25.90 -9.55
C CYS A 248 -0.02 27.34 -10.10
N HIS A 249 0.13 27.50 -11.42
CA HIS A 249 0.40 28.79 -12.05
C HIS A 249 -0.74 29.25 -12.95
N GLU A 250 -1.22 30.46 -12.72
CA GLU A 250 -2.18 31.11 -13.59
C GLU A 250 -1.56 31.58 -14.91
N ALA A 251 -2.39 31.84 -15.93
CA ALA A 251 -1.91 32.24 -17.26
C ALA A 251 -1.13 33.59 -17.26
N ASP A 252 -1.39 34.45 -16.28
CA ASP A 252 -0.68 35.72 -16.08
C ASP A 252 0.80 35.49 -15.72
N PHE A 253 1.12 34.40 -15.02
CA PHE A 253 2.49 34.06 -14.63
C PHE A 253 3.38 33.84 -15.86
N CYS A 254 2.86 33.12 -16.85
CA CYS A 254 3.55 32.89 -18.12
C CYS A 254 3.83 34.23 -18.80
N SER A 255 2.80 35.08 -18.89
CA SER A 255 2.89 36.36 -19.58
C SER A 255 3.90 37.30 -18.92
N ARG A 256 3.88 37.43 -17.58
CA ARG A 256 4.82 38.28 -16.85
C ARG A 256 6.28 37.88 -17.07
N CYS A 257 6.61 36.59 -16.94
CA CYS A 257 7.99 36.13 -17.12
C CYS A 257 8.46 36.23 -18.58
N HIS A 258 7.58 35.98 -19.56
CA HIS A 258 7.92 36.06 -20.98
C HIS A 258 7.98 37.51 -21.52
N GLN A 259 7.58 38.49 -20.71
CA GLN A 259 7.78 39.92 -20.97
C GLN A 259 9.11 40.44 -20.40
N GLU A 260 9.79 39.67 -19.56
CA GLU A 260 11.09 40.07 -19.00
C GLU A 260 12.25 39.80 -19.97
N ARG A 261 13.22 40.72 -19.99
CA ARG A 261 14.46 40.57 -20.76
C ARG A 261 15.24 39.34 -20.27
N PRO A 262 15.57 38.37 -21.14
CA PRO A 262 16.32 37.17 -20.73
C PRO A 262 17.72 37.50 -20.19
N THR A 263 18.22 36.67 -19.27
CA THR A 263 19.56 36.81 -18.68
C THR A 263 20.67 36.88 -19.73
N SER A 264 20.51 36.18 -20.85
CA SER A 264 21.46 36.19 -21.98
C SER A 264 21.74 37.61 -22.51
N HIS A 265 20.76 38.51 -22.43
CA HIS A 265 20.88 39.87 -22.96
C HIS A 265 21.59 40.83 -22.01
N TYR A 266 21.88 40.46 -20.75
CA TYR A 266 22.65 41.32 -19.84
C TYR A 266 24.16 41.21 -20.07
N SER A 267 24.61 40.29 -20.91
CA SER A 267 26.01 40.24 -21.33
C SER A 267 26.32 41.32 -22.36
N SER A 268 27.35 42.15 -22.10
CA SER A 268 27.81 43.19 -23.04
C SER A 268 28.30 42.61 -24.36
N ASN A 269 28.72 41.34 -24.38
CA ASN A 269 29.18 40.63 -25.56
C ASN A 269 28.08 39.76 -26.22
N PHE A 270 26.80 39.93 -25.86
CA PHE A 270 25.73 39.08 -26.39
C PHE A 270 25.70 39.08 -27.92
N ILE A 271 25.92 40.22 -28.57
CA ILE A 271 25.93 40.29 -30.04
C ILE A 271 27.02 39.39 -30.67
N LEU A 272 28.12 39.12 -29.96
CA LEU A 272 29.20 38.24 -30.42
C LEU A 272 28.93 36.76 -30.08
N THR A 273 28.16 36.48 -29.03
CA THR A 273 27.93 35.14 -28.50
C THR A 273 26.55 34.57 -28.82
N HIS A 274 25.61 35.39 -29.31
CA HIS A 274 24.22 34.99 -29.57
C HIS A 274 24.09 33.87 -30.60
N LYS A 275 25.08 33.69 -31.48
CA LYS A 275 25.13 32.56 -32.43
C LYS A 275 25.05 31.20 -31.73
N ASN A 276 25.63 31.08 -30.53
CA ASN A 276 25.63 29.83 -29.77
C ASN A 276 24.23 29.56 -29.20
N VAL A 277 23.57 30.60 -28.70
CA VAL A 277 22.21 30.52 -28.14
C VAL A 277 21.18 30.27 -29.25
N ALA A 278 21.28 31.00 -30.37
CA ALA A 278 20.44 30.79 -31.54
C ALA A 278 20.67 29.42 -32.19
N GLY A 279 21.90 28.91 -32.19
CA GLY A 279 22.22 27.56 -32.65
C GLY A 279 21.55 26.46 -31.82
N MET A 280 21.37 26.67 -30.51
CA MET A 280 20.62 25.73 -29.65
C MET A 280 19.12 25.81 -29.89
N ASN A 281 18.54 27.02 -29.95
CA ASN A 281 17.11 27.20 -30.18
C ASN A 281 16.76 28.60 -30.72
N ALA A 282 16.90 28.82 -32.03
CA ALA A 282 16.53 30.09 -32.67
C ALA A 282 15.03 30.44 -32.53
N ARG A 283 14.15 29.44 -32.32
CA ARG A 283 12.72 29.68 -32.09
C ARG A 283 12.44 30.34 -30.74
N SER A 284 13.36 30.25 -29.77
CA SER A 284 13.21 30.97 -28.50
C SER A 284 13.26 32.49 -28.67
N CYS A 285 13.98 32.99 -29.68
CA CYS A 285 14.12 34.42 -29.94
C CYS A 285 12.82 35.04 -30.50
N VAL A 286 12.05 34.26 -31.27
CA VAL A 286 10.80 34.75 -31.89
C VAL A 286 9.63 34.86 -30.91
N VAL A 287 9.85 34.52 -29.64
CA VAL A 287 8.91 34.78 -28.55
C VAL A 287 8.78 36.29 -28.29
N CYS A 288 9.87 37.04 -28.47
CA CYS A 288 9.91 38.48 -28.22
C CYS A 288 10.32 39.30 -29.46
N HIS A 289 11.03 38.70 -30.42
CA HIS A 289 11.54 39.40 -31.60
C HIS A 289 10.84 38.97 -32.88
N GLU A 290 10.53 39.93 -33.74
CA GLU A 290 10.04 39.64 -35.08
C GLU A 290 11.16 39.10 -35.98
N ARG A 291 10.80 38.31 -37.00
CA ARG A 291 11.79 37.70 -37.91
C ARG A 291 12.61 38.75 -38.68
N ASP A 292 12.05 39.92 -38.92
CA ASP A 292 12.71 41.00 -39.68
C ASP A 292 13.84 41.67 -38.89
N PHE A 293 13.77 41.61 -37.55
CA PHE A 293 14.86 42.03 -36.67
C PHE A 293 16.15 41.24 -36.96
N CYS A 294 16.04 39.91 -37.07
CA CYS A 294 17.18 39.05 -37.38
C CYS A 294 17.73 39.32 -38.80
N GLN A 295 16.84 39.48 -39.77
CA GLN A 295 17.21 39.67 -41.17
C GLN A 295 17.98 40.99 -41.39
N SER A 296 17.64 42.03 -40.64
CA SER A 296 18.27 43.35 -40.76
C SER A 296 19.78 43.31 -40.47
N CYS A 297 20.22 42.49 -39.51
CA CYS A 297 21.64 42.30 -39.21
C CYS A 297 22.28 41.21 -40.07
N HIS A 298 21.63 40.04 -40.25
CA HIS A 298 22.22 38.90 -40.96
C HIS A 298 22.26 39.05 -42.49
N ARG A 299 21.52 39.99 -43.08
CA ARG A 299 21.62 40.36 -44.51
C ARG A 299 22.63 41.49 -44.78
N GLY A 300 23.48 41.82 -43.80
CA GLY A 300 24.60 42.74 -43.99
C GLY A 300 24.26 44.23 -44.05
N LYS A 301 23.09 44.65 -43.56
CA LYS A 301 22.66 46.08 -43.59
C LYS A 301 23.08 46.90 -42.36
N LEU A 302 23.61 46.29 -41.30
CA LEU A 302 24.06 46.98 -40.08
C LEU A 302 25.49 46.55 -39.72
N LYS A 303 26.41 47.52 -39.62
CA LYS A 303 27.77 47.27 -39.15
C LYS A 303 27.80 47.21 -37.61
N ILE A 304 28.54 46.24 -37.04
CA ILE A 304 28.59 45.90 -35.61
C ILE A 304 28.95 47.11 -34.72
N ASP A 305 29.75 48.03 -35.24
CA ASP A 305 30.17 49.30 -34.64
C ASP A 305 29.03 50.28 -34.32
N LYS A 306 27.82 50.09 -34.86
CA LYS A 306 26.64 50.92 -34.56
C LYS A 306 25.69 50.33 -33.51
N LEU A 307 25.94 49.13 -33.00
CA LEU A 307 25.07 48.41 -32.06
C LEU A 307 25.60 48.39 -30.62
N VAL A 308 26.79 48.94 -30.37
CA VAL A 308 27.38 49.09 -29.04
C VAL A 308 27.19 50.54 -28.56
N ARG A 309 25.97 50.88 -28.16
CA ARG A 309 25.64 51.97 -27.24
C ARG A 309 24.57 51.50 -26.29
#